data_AF-A0A4Q9LAB1-F1
#
_entry.id   AF-A0A4Q9LAB1-F1
#
_cell.length_a   1.000
_cell.length_b   1.000
_cell.length_c   1.000
_cell.angle_alpha   90.00
_cell.angle_beta   90.00
_cell.angle_gamma   90.00
#
_symmetry.space_group_name_H-M   'P 1'
#
loop_
_entity.id
_entity.type
_entity.pdbx_description
1 polymer ?
#
loop_
_entity_poly.entity_id
_entity_poly.type
_entity_poly.pdbx_seq_one_letter_code
_entity_poly.pdbx_strand_id
1 'polypeptide(L)'
;MGQRQSKPIIKSSYDILEVDENATREEIRKKYVQLLQKNHPNMNPSGSNEKTVEIIRAYKEIMKIIEQKESEPPKMEELEIYTVSYFNTQSKDDFYVKVNKLYSRIYNKGPQFGFENSRNFSGFYDFFKKYKTWNNSQNEDTEFQKKYSYKIREITNIICMLDPRIKKPTKKDTKVVNRKEVNIFIEKEFEDEEYFVEPKIQTTFLCDFCSKKYKSKNQLLNHFRSKKHLEGVSYHNTEPTKFIDSQISELMKEMENSNLKKSKAKKDKFNFEFTQEIKSFSNDDHEEIRSEIYDTESFKSSINRNSKHMNKKVEDLKILKNEPKVSNNDIKDSGTEISEMNDESKNIKSEIESKVNEVSKKMKKIVSVKTKVKGKNKEVKILRKIKKSENDHIEQPQFLVCRICNIIFPSRKDLLQHVTSIHNSNNS
;
A
#
# COMPACT_ATOMS: atom_id res chain seq x y z
N MET A 1 11.37 -65.63 -3.83
CA MET A 1 12.29 -64.56 -4.32
C MET A 1 11.45 -63.32 -4.61
N GLY A 2 11.18 -62.47 -3.62
CA GLY A 2 10.37 -61.27 -3.82
C GLY A 2 11.17 -60.18 -4.52
N GLN A 3 10.75 -59.80 -5.73
CA GLN A 3 11.30 -58.64 -6.43
C GLN A 3 10.99 -57.39 -5.59
N ARG A 4 12.01 -56.85 -4.90
CA ARG A 4 11.94 -55.54 -4.27
C ARG A 4 11.84 -54.51 -5.39
N GLN A 5 10.63 -54.05 -5.68
CA GLN A 5 10.46 -52.88 -6.54
C GLN A 5 11.08 -51.69 -5.81
N SER A 6 12.22 -51.23 -6.33
CA SER A 6 12.87 -50.01 -5.87
C SER A 6 11.90 -48.84 -6.04
N LYS A 7 11.67 -48.08 -4.97
CA LYS A 7 10.85 -46.86 -5.03
C LYS A 7 11.37 -45.95 -6.15
N PRO A 8 10.50 -45.37 -6.99
CA PRO A 8 10.93 -44.46 -8.03
C PRO A 8 11.71 -43.31 -7.40
N ILE A 9 12.94 -43.10 -7.88
CA ILE A 9 13.77 -41.97 -7.47
C ILE A 9 13.10 -40.72 -8.04
N ILE A 10 12.43 -39.95 -7.18
CA ILE A 10 11.86 -38.66 -7.54
C ILE A 10 13.03 -37.70 -7.75
N LYS A 11 13.32 -37.38 -9.01
CA LYS A 11 14.38 -36.42 -9.37
C LYS A 11 13.94 -35.01 -8.97
N SER A 12 14.86 -34.23 -8.41
CA SER A 12 14.62 -32.81 -8.15
C SER A 12 14.43 -32.05 -9.47
N SER A 13 13.68 -30.95 -9.47
CA SER A 13 13.56 -30.08 -10.64
C SER A 13 14.91 -29.51 -11.10
N TYR A 14 15.86 -29.35 -10.17
CA TYR A 14 17.25 -28.97 -10.47
C TYR A 14 18.02 -30.09 -11.19
N ASP A 15 17.81 -31.35 -10.76
CA ASP A 15 18.39 -32.53 -11.41
C ASP A 15 17.86 -32.72 -12.84
N ILE A 16 16.56 -32.46 -13.07
CA ILE A 16 15.93 -32.57 -14.40
C ILE A 16 16.55 -31.56 -15.38
N LEU A 17 16.89 -30.35 -14.90
CA LEU A 17 17.54 -29.31 -15.70
C LEU A 17 19.07 -29.40 -15.72
N GLU A 18 19.66 -30.33 -14.97
CA GLU A 18 21.11 -30.48 -14.82
C GLU A 18 21.80 -29.17 -14.41
N VAL A 19 21.21 -28.49 -13.41
CA VAL A 19 21.70 -27.22 -12.85
C VAL A 19 21.88 -27.32 -11.34
N ASP A 20 22.83 -26.55 -10.80
CA ASP A 20 23.02 -26.43 -9.36
C ASP A 20 21.84 -25.70 -8.69
N GLU A 21 21.59 -25.97 -7.41
CA GLU A 21 20.55 -25.29 -6.64
C GLU A 21 20.81 -23.78 -6.48
N ASN A 22 22.07 -23.36 -6.61
CA ASN A 22 22.52 -21.97 -6.57
C ASN A 22 22.72 -21.36 -7.97
N ALA A 23 22.32 -22.05 -9.04
CA ALA A 23 22.46 -21.56 -10.40
C ALA A 23 21.69 -20.24 -10.59
N THR A 24 22.29 -19.33 -11.35
CA THR A 24 21.67 -18.04 -11.68
C THR A 24 20.49 -18.22 -12.63
N ARG A 25 19.55 -17.26 -12.64
CA ARG A 25 18.39 -17.27 -13.56
C ARG A 25 18.81 -17.40 -15.03
N GLU A 26 19.95 -16.82 -15.40
CA GLU A 26 20.49 -16.89 -16.76
C GLU A 26 21.03 -18.28 -17.10
N GLU A 27 21.77 -18.92 -16.18
CA GLU A 27 22.27 -20.29 -16.34
C GLU A 27 21.12 -21.29 -16.45
N ILE A 28 20.10 -21.16 -15.60
CA ILE A 28 18.88 -21.98 -15.63
C ILE A 28 18.18 -21.83 -16.98
N ARG A 29 18.01 -20.60 -17.47
CA ARG A 29 17.38 -20.33 -18.77
C ARG A 29 18.21 -20.91 -19.92
N LYS A 30 19.53 -20.78 -19.88
CA LYS A 30 20.44 -21.31 -20.90
C LYS A 30 20.36 -22.83 -20.97
N LYS A 31 20.42 -23.52 -19.83
CA LYS A 31 20.29 -24.98 -19.74
C LYS A 31 18.92 -25.47 -20.15
N TYR A 32 17.86 -24.78 -19.74
CA TYR A 32 16.49 -25.05 -20.19
C TYR A 32 16.38 -25.02 -21.72
N VAL A 33 16.88 -23.96 -22.38
CA VAL A 33 16.83 -23.85 -23.84
C VAL A 33 17.63 -24.97 -24.52
N GLN A 34 18.82 -25.29 -24.01
CA GLN A 34 19.65 -26.39 -24.55
C GLN A 34 18.95 -27.75 -24.44
N LEU A 35 18.37 -28.06 -23.28
CA LEU A 35 17.64 -29.30 -23.05
C LEU A 35 16.36 -29.38 -23.89
N LEU A 36 15.66 -28.25 -24.04
CA LEU A 36 14.47 -28.18 -24.86
C LEU A 36 14.83 -28.44 -26.33
N GLN A 37 15.85 -27.79 -26.89
CA GLN A 37 16.30 -28.03 -28.27
C GLN A 37 16.69 -29.49 -28.52
N LYS A 38 17.36 -30.13 -27.55
CA LYS A 38 17.79 -31.54 -27.65
C LYS A 38 16.62 -32.55 -27.62
N ASN A 39 15.54 -32.23 -26.90
CA ASN A 39 14.42 -33.15 -26.65
C ASN A 39 13.12 -32.77 -27.38
N HIS A 40 13.04 -31.60 -28.04
CA HIS A 40 11.84 -31.14 -28.69
C HIS A 40 11.45 -32.08 -29.85
N PRO A 41 10.18 -32.53 -29.94
CA PRO A 41 9.76 -33.53 -30.92
C PRO A 41 10.00 -33.12 -32.38
N ASN A 42 9.90 -31.81 -32.66
CA ASN A 42 10.17 -31.28 -34.01
C ASN A 42 11.66 -31.34 -34.40
N MET A 43 12.59 -31.17 -33.46
CA MET A 43 14.03 -31.18 -33.77
C MET A 43 14.65 -32.57 -33.58
N ASN A 44 14.02 -33.40 -32.75
CA ASN A 44 14.43 -34.77 -32.48
C ASN A 44 13.19 -35.67 -32.52
N PRO A 45 12.86 -36.25 -33.69
CA PRO A 45 11.68 -37.11 -33.84
C PRO A 45 11.71 -38.35 -32.95
N SER A 46 12.91 -38.78 -32.52
CA SER A 46 13.11 -39.89 -31.58
C SER A 46 12.99 -39.46 -30.11
N GLY A 47 12.83 -38.16 -29.84
CA GLY A 47 12.66 -37.62 -28.50
C GLY A 47 11.30 -37.98 -27.91
N SER A 48 11.28 -38.45 -26.67
CA SER A 48 10.03 -38.64 -25.93
C SER A 48 9.41 -37.28 -25.60
N ASN A 49 8.16 -37.08 -26.01
CA ASN A 49 7.34 -35.92 -25.61
C ASN A 49 7.29 -35.73 -24.09
N GLU A 50 7.35 -36.83 -23.33
CA GLU A 50 7.30 -36.81 -21.87
C GLU A 50 8.48 -36.05 -21.28
N LYS A 51 9.70 -36.26 -21.80
CA LYS A 51 10.91 -35.53 -21.35
C LYS A 51 10.79 -34.04 -21.57
N THR A 52 10.21 -33.62 -22.69
CA THR A 52 9.98 -32.20 -22.98
C THR A 52 9.01 -31.58 -21.97
N VAL A 53 7.93 -32.30 -21.62
CA VAL A 53 6.97 -31.85 -20.60
C VAL A 53 7.62 -31.77 -19.22
N GLU A 54 8.47 -32.73 -18.85
CA GLU A 54 9.23 -32.72 -17.59
C GLU A 54 10.18 -31.53 -17.50
N ILE A 55 10.96 -31.25 -18.55
CA ILE A 55 11.87 -30.10 -18.63
C ILE A 55 11.11 -28.77 -18.46
N ILE A 56 9.96 -28.61 -19.13
CA ILE A 56 9.13 -27.40 -19.02
C ILE A 56 8.57 -27.26 -17.59
N ARG A 57 8.11 -28.36 -16.99
CA ARG A 57 7.58 -28.36 -15.61
C ARG A 57 8.66 -27.96 -14.61
N ALA A 58 9.83 -28.59 -14.70
CA ALA A 58 10.97 -28.31 -13.82
C ALA A 58 11.42 -26.84 -13.90
N TYR A 59 11.52 -26.28 -15.11
CA TYR A 59 11.83 -24.86 -15.32
C TYR A 59 10.80 -23.92 -14.68
N LYS A 60 9.50 -24.18 -14.89
CA LYS A 60 8.44 -23.36 -14.28
C LYS A 60 8.47 -23.40 -12.76
N GLU A 61 8.74 -24.57 -12.18
CA GLU A 61 8.82 -24.73 -10.73
C GLU A 61 10.03 -23.98 -10.15
N ILE A 62 11.22 -24.13 -10.74
CA ILE A 62 12.41 -23.39 -10.32
C ILE A 62 12.20 -21.88 -10.44
N MET A 63 11.63 -21.41 -11.55
CA MET A 63 11.37 -19.99 -11.74
C MET A 63 10.36 -19.44 -10.72
N LYS A 64 9.35 -20.23 -10.35
CA LYS A 64 8.41 -19.88 -9.28
C LYS A 64 9.11 -19.80 -7.91
N ILE A 65 10.02 -20.73 -7.60
CA ILE A 65 10.81 -20.71 -6.36
C ILE A 65 11.72 -19.46 -6.32
N ILE A 66 12.38 -19.14 -7.43
CA ILE A 66 13.23 -17.94 -7.52
C ILE A 66 12.38 -16.67 -7.38
N GLU A 67 11.23 -16.59 -8.05
CA GLU A 67 10.33 -15.45 -7.94
C GLU A 67 9.80 -15.29 -6.49
N GLN A 68 9.47 -16.40 -5.82
CA GLN A 68 9.11 -16.38 -4.40
C GLN A 68 10.25 -15.85 -3.53
N LYS A 69 11.47 -16.40 -3.69
CA LYS A 69 12.67 -15.93 -2.96
C LYS A 69 13.01 -14.45 -3.26
N GLU A 70 12.82 -13.99 -4.49
CA GLU A 70 13.05 -12.59 -4.88
C GLU A 70 11.96 -11.65 -4.36
N SER A 71 10.73 -12.17 -4.19
CA SER A 71 9.60 -11.42 -3.63
C SER A 71 9.65 -11.29 -2.11
N GLU A 72 10.46 -12.13 -1.45
CA GLU A 72 10.70 -12.01 -0.02
C GLU A 72 11.52 -10.74 0.27
N PRO A 73 11.10 -9.93 1.24
CA PRO A 73 11.88 -8.77 1.64
C PRO A 73 13.28 -9.22 2.11
N PRO A 74 14.33 -8.42 1.85
CA PRO A 74 15.67 -8.76 2.29
C PRO A 74 15.68 -8.99 3.80
N LYS A 75 16.44 -9.99 4.25
CA LYS A 75 16.57 -10.28 5.69
C LYS A 75 17.30 -9.14 6.40
N MET A 76 17.13 -9.06 7.72
CA MET A 76 17.72 -7.99 8.51
C MET A 76 19.25 -7.96 8.39
N GLU A 77 19.87 -9.15 8.36
CA GLU A 77 21.32 -9.34 8.22
C GLU A 77 21.84 -8.84 6.86
N GLU A 78 21.05 -9.03 5.79
CA GLU A 78 21.40 -8.51 4.46
C GLU A 78 21.38 -6.98 4.43
N LEU A 79 20.51 -6.35 5.23
CA LEU A 79 20.41 -4.90 5.32
C LEU A 79 21.58 -4.27 6.10
N GLU A 80 22.23 -5.00 6.98
CA GLU A 80 23.36 -4.51 7.78
C GLU A 80 24.61 -4.24 6.94
N ILE A 81 24.73 -4.88 5.77
CA ILE A 81 25.84 -4.69 4.83
C ILE A 81 25.84 -3.26 4.24
N TYR A 82 24.67 -2.61 4.14
CA TYR A 82 24.51 -1.30 3.50
C TYR A 82 24.94 -0.14 4.41
N THR A 83 26.25 -0.03 4.60
CA THR A 83 26.91 1.06 5.34
C THR A 83 27.41 2.17 4.41
N VAL A 84 27.81 3.31 4.98
CA VAL A 84 28.48 4.39 4.22
C VAL A 84 29.74 3.86 3.52
N SER A 85 30.52 3.01 4.20
CA SER A 85 31.71 2.39 3.63
C SER A 85 31.37 1.50 2.44
N TYR A 86 30.32 0.68 2.55
CA TYR A 86 29.87 -0.18 1.46
C TYR A 86 29.57 0.63 0.20
N PHE A 87 28.78 1.70 0.32
CA PHE A 87 28.45 2.53 -0.84
C PHE A 87 29.63 3.33 -1.40
N ASN A 88 30.56 3.79 -0.55
CA ASN A 88 31.76 4.51 -1.01
C ASN A 88 32.73 3.63 -1.82
N THR A 89 32.71 2.31 -1.63
CA THR A 89 33.54 1.38 -2.42
C THR A 89 32.98 1.09 -3.82
N GLN A 90 31.75 1.52 -4.11
CA GLN A 90 31.09 1.24 -5.39
C GLN A 90 31.41 2.30 -6.44
N SER A 91 31.50 1.87 -7.71
CA SER A 91 31.49 2.81 -8.82
C SER A 91 30.16 3.58 -8.86
N LYS A 92 30.13 4.76 -9.47
CA LYS A 92 28.88 5.55 -9.58
C LYS A 92 27.79 4.81 -10.35
N ASP A 93 28.15 4.08 -11.40
CA ASP A 93 27.19 3.33 -12.20
C ASP A 93 26.63 2.13 -11.40
N ASP A 94 27.48 1.42 -10.66
CA ASP A 94 27.05 0.31 -9.81
C ASP A 94 26.21 0.77 -8.61
N PHE A 95 26.46 1.97 -8.09
CA PHE A 95 25.69 2.54 -6.98
C PHE A 95 24.19 2.57 -7.31
N TYR A 96 23.82 3.12 -8.47
CA TYR A 96 22.41 3.24 -8.87
C TYR A 96 21.75 1.89 -9.10
N VAL A 97 22.46 0.95 -9.74
CA VAL A 97 21.97 -0.42 -9.99
C VAL A 97 21.73 -1.15 -8.66
N LYS A 98 22.67 -1.05 -7.72
CA LYS A 98 22.56 -1.69 -6.41
C LYS A 98 21.44 -1.09 -5.56
N VAL A 99 21.29 0.23 -5.55
CA VAL A 99 20.18 0.91 -4.89
C VAL A 99 18.85 0.45 -5.48
N ASN A 100 18.70 0.41 -6.80
CA ASN A 100 17.49 -0.10 -7.45
C ASN A 100 17.18 -1.55 -7.08
N LYS A 101 18.21 -2.41 -7.10
CA LYS A 101 18.06 -3.84 -6.76
C LYS A 101 17.60 -4.01 -5.31
N LEU A 102 18.18 -3.27 -4.38
CA LEU A 102 17.77 -3.28 -2.97
C LEU A 102 16.30 -2.86 -2.83
N TYR A 103 15.91 -1.71 -3.40
CA TYR A 103 14.55 -1.20 -3.23
C TYR A 103 13.50 -1.94 -4.03
N SER A 104 13.88 -2.63 -5.10
CA SER A 104 12.96 -3.52 -5.83
C SER A 104 12.62 -4.76 -5.00
N ARG A 105 13.59 -5.31 -4.24
CA ARG A 105 13.34 -6.40 -3.27
C ARG A 105 12.50 -5.93 -2.09
N ILE A 106 12.72 -4.70 -1.63
CA ILE A 106 11.89 -4.12 -0.58
C ILE A 106 10.51 -3.80 -1.16
N TYR A 107 10.36 -3.34 -2.41
CA TYR A 107 9.10 -2.91 -3.02
C TYR A 107 8.93 -3.42 -4.45
N ASN A 108 8.00 -4.37 -4.62
CA ASN A 108 7.60 -4.85 -5.95
C ASN A 108 6.98 -3.77 -6.86
N LYS A 109 6.57 -2.61 -6.32
CA LYS A 109 5.91 -1.50 -7.05
C LYS A 109 6.41 -0.10 -6.64
N GLY A 110 7.64 0.00 -6.14
CA GLY A 110 8.22 1.27 -5.73
C GLY A 110 8.59 2.17 -6.92
N PRO A 111 8.76 3.48 -6.71
CA PRO A 111 9.41 4.32 -7.70
C PRO A 111 10.81 3.75 -7.97
N GLN A 112 11.14 3.52 -9.25
CA GLN A 112 12.50 3.14 -9.62
C GLN A 112 13.43 4.33 -9.39
N PHE A 113 14.58 4.07 -8.80
CA PHE A 113 15.66 5.04 -8.66
C PHE A 113 16.30 5.25 -10.02
N GLY A 114 15.71 6.13 -10.82
CA GLY A 114 16.07 6.16 -12.22
C GLY A 114 17.54 6.56 -12.45
N PHE A 115 18.05 6.09 -13.58
CA PHE A 115 19.30 6.52 -14.20
C PHE A 115 19.37 8.06 -14.29
N GLU A 116 20.56 8.62 -14.52
CA GLU A 116 20.86 10.07 -14.40
C GLU A 116 19.83 11.04 -15.00
N ASN A 117 19.03 10.61 -16.00
CA ASN A 117 17.99 11.42 -16.65
C ASN A 117 16.56 11.27 -16.09
N SER A 118 16.34 10.51 -15.02
CA SER A 118 15.00 10.40 -14.42
C SER A 118 14.64 11.69 -13.68
N ARG A 119 13.68 12.44 -14.22
CA ARG A 119 13.18 13.70 -13.64
C ARG A 119 12.56 13.55 -12.23
N ASN A 120 12.41 12.32 -11.73
CA ASN A 120 11.66 12.00 -10.51
C ASN A 120 12.53 11.46 -9.36
N PHE A 121 13.84 11.75 -9.32
CA PHE A 121 14.68 11.33 -8.18
C PHE A 121 14.16 11.89 -6.84
N SER A 122 13.59 13.10 -6.81
CA SER A 122 12.96 13.66 -5.60
C SER A 122 11.81 12.78 -5.11
N GLY A 123 10.99 12.23 -6.03
CA GLY A 123 9.86 11.37 -5.70
C GLY A 123 10.29 10.07 -5.04
N PHE A 124 11.44 9.52 -5.44
CA PHE A 124 12.05 8.36 -4.79
C PHE A 124 12.40 8.66 -3.33
N TYR A 125 13.13 9.75 -3.08
CA TYR A 125 13.53 10.11 -1.73
C TYR A 125 12.36 10.51 -0.84
N ASP A 126 11.38 11.24 -1.37
CA ASP A 126 10.17 11.60 -0.64
C ASP A 126 9.34 10.36 -0.28
N PHE A 127 9.30 9.36 -1.16
CA PHE A 127 8.64 8.08 -0.91
C PHE A 127 9.31 7.36 0.28
N PHE A 128 10.63 7.23 0.27
CA PHE A 128 11.35 6.52 1.33
C PHE A 128 11.51 7.32 2.63
N LYS A 129 11.51 8.65 2.57
CA LYS A 129 11.45 9.51 3.75
C LYS A 129 10.10 9.42 4.46
N LYS A 130 9.02 9.25 3.68
CA LYS A 130 7.65 9.03 4.19
C LYS A 130 7.35 7.54 4.44
N TYR A 131 8.35 6.68 4.33
CA TYR A 131 8.21 5.24 4.53
C TYR A 131 7.68 4.95 5.94
N LYS A 132 6.36 4.80 6.04
CA LYS A 132 5.70 4.28 7.23
C LYS A 132 5.73 2.77 7.12
N THR A 133 6.12 2.15 8.22
CA THR A 133 6.16 0.71 8.51
C THR A 133 5.43 -0.15 7.49
N TRP A 134 6.15 -1.09 6.88
CA TRP A 134 5.62 -2.17 6.04
C TRP A 134 4.41 -2.80 6.71
N ASN A 135 3.20 -2.37 6.33
CA ASN A 135 1.97 -2.71 7.05
C ASN A 135 1.30 -3.97 6.47
N ASN A 136 2.06 -4.79 5.74
CA ASN A 136 1.50 -5.86 4.92
C ASN A 136 1.46 -7.22 5.63
N SER A 137 2.12 -7.38 6.78
CA SER A 137 2.05 -8.62 7.56
C SER A 137 1.05 -8.46 8.69
N GLN A 138 -0.06 -9.21 8.60
CA GLN A 138 -1.12 -9.23 9.62
C GLN A 138 -0.66 -9.85 10.96
N ASN A 139 0.54 -10.46 11.03
CA ASN A 139 0.91 -11.36 12.12
C ASN A 139 2.35 -11.21 12.65
N GLU A 140 3.10 -10.21 12.22
CA GLU A 140 4.50 -10.04 12.66
C GLU A 140 4.63 -9.21 13.93
N ASP A 141 5.66 -9.58 14.70
CA ASP A 141 6.14 -8.84 15.86
C ASP A 141 6.34 -7.36 15.51
N THR A 142 5.56 -6.51 16.18
CA THR A 142 5.61 -5.06 15.99
C THR A 142 7.01 -4.48 16.24
N GLU A 143 7.85 -5.15 17.03
CA GLU A 143 9.23 -4.75 17.29
C GLU A 143 10.13 -5.00 16.07
N PHE A 144 10.05 -6.19 15.48
CA PHE A 144 10.80 -6.54 14.26
C PHE A 144 10.49 -5.57 13.12
N GLN A 145 9.21 -5.29 12.87
CA GLN A 145 8.80 -4.35 11.81
C GLN A 145 9.30 -2.92 12.04
N LYS A 146 9.32 -2.46 13.30
CA LYS A 146 9.89 -1.15 13.67
C LYS A 146 11.39 -1.12 13.41
N LYS A 147 12.12 -2.16 13.83
CA LYS A 147 13.58 -2.29 13.63
C LYS A 147 13.93 -2.32 12.13
N TYR A 148 13.20 -3.13 11.36
CA TYR A 148 13.33 -3.21 9.91
C TYR A 148 13.09 -1.84 9.25
N SER A 149 11.97 -1.19 9.57
CA SER A 149 11.62 0.12 9.02
C SER A 149 12.58 1.23 9.44
N TYR A 150 13.20 1.12 10.60
CA TYR A 150 14.29 2.00 11.02
C TYR A 150 15.52 1.82 10.15
N LYS A 151 15.96 0.57 9.92
CA LYS A 151 17.12 0.28 9.07
C LYS A 151 16.94 0.74 7.64
N ILE A 152 15.75 0.54 7.05
CA ILE A 152 15.45 1.03 5.69
C ILE A 152 15.59 2.55 5.62
N ARG A 153 15.11 3.28 6.64
CA ARG A 153 15.27 4.75 6.72
C ARG A 153 16.74 5.16 6.91
N GLU A 154 17.50 4.43 7.70
CA GLU A 154 18.94 4.64 7.87
C GLU A 154 19.68 4.49 6.54
N ILE A 155 19.44 3.40 5.81
CA ILE A 155 20.02 3.16 4.47
C ILE A 155 19.59 4.26 3.50
N THR A 156 18.32 4.66 3.52
CA THR A 156 17.80 5.76 2.69
C THR A 156 18.56 7.06 2.98
N ASN A 157 18.84 7.36 4.25
CA ASN A 157 19.58 8.56 4.64
C ASN A 157 21.04 8.51 4.16
N ILE A 158 21.69 7.34 4.24
CA ILE A 158 23.04 7.13 3.70
C ILE A 158 23.06 7.40 2.19
N ILE A 159 22.11 6.81 1.45
CA ILE A 159 21.98 7.03 0.00
C ILE A 159 21.73 8.51 -0.31
N CYS A 160 20.85 9.18 0.46
CA CYS A 160 20.61 10.62 0.31
C CYS A 160 21.88 11.46 0.52
N MET A 161 22.75 11.05 1.43
CA MET A 161 23.98 11.78 1.75
C MET A 161 25.05 11.63 0.67
N LEU A 162 25.06 10.50 -0.03
CA LEU A 162 26.04 10.13 -1.05
C LEU A 162 25.62 10.50 -2.47
N ASP A 163 24.32 10.62 -2.77
CA ASP A 163 23.85 10.96 -4.11
C ASP A 163 24.18 12.43 -4.46
N PRO A 164 25.07 12.68 -5.45
CA PRO A 164 25.46 14.04 -5.82
C PRO A 164 24.31 14.86 -6.40
N ARG A 165 23.22 14.24 -6.85
CA ARG A 165 22.05 14.92 -7.41
C ARG A 165 21.23 15.63 -6.33
N ILE A 166 21.29 15.16 -5.08
CA ILE A 166 20.67 15.87 -3.96
C ILE A 166 21.57 17.04 -3.60
N LYS A 167 21.27 18.21 -4.17
CA LYS A 167 21.91 19.46 -3.75
C LYS A 167 21.63 19.65 -2.26
N LYS A 168 22.65 19.47 -1.41
CA LYS A 168 22.58 19.90 -0.03
C LYS A 168 22.28 21.40 -0.06
N PRO A 169 21.25 21.90 0.65
CA PRO A 169 21.00 23.33 0.71
C PRO A 169 22.28 23.98 1.22
N THR A 170 23.02 24.64 0.33
CA THR A 170 24.21 25.34 0.77
C THR A 170 23.72 26.51 1.61
N LYS A 171 24.35 26.77 2.77
CA LYS A 171 23.97 27.89 3.65
C LYS A 171 23.98 29.26 2.95
N LYS A 172 24.48 29.34 1.71
CA LYS A 172 24.51 30.55 0.88
C LYS A 172 23.21 30.83 0.11
N ASP A 173 22.29 29.86 0.02
CA ASP A 173 21.01 30.04 -0.67
C ASP A 173 19.89 30.57 0.24
N THR A 174 20.18 30.78 1.53
CA THR A 174 19.40 31.72 2.37
C THR A 174 19.90 33.14 2.14
N LYS A 175 19.99 33.56 0.87
CA LYS A 175 19.76 34.98 0.59
C LYS A 175 18.36 35.25 1.09
N VAL A 176 18.29 36.08 2.13
CA VAL A 176 17.07 36.76 2.58
C VAL A 176 16.38 37.27 1.33
N VAL A 177 15.40 36.51 0.82
CA VAL A 177 14.43 37.06 -0.11
C VAL A 177 13.64 38.03 0.74
N ASN A 178 14.11 39.27 0.76
CA ASN A 178 13.30 40.42 1.09
C ASN A 178 12.12 40.31 0.12
N ARG A 179 11.02 39.72 0.59
CA ARG A 179 9.73 39.78 -0.09
C ARG A 179 9.32 41.25 -0.05
N LYS A 180 9.79 42.04 -1.02
CA LYS A 180 8.99 43.13 -1.53
C LYS A 180 7.82 42.47 -2.24
N GLU A 181 6.63 42.79 -1.75
CA GLU A 181 5.35 42.38 -2.26
C GLU A 181 5.31 42.68 -3.77
N VAL A 182 5.36 41.64 -4.59
CA VAL A 182 4.99 41.74 -6.00
C VAL A 182 3.54 41.25 -6.06
N ASN A 183 2.62 42.22 -6.04
CA ASN A 183 1.25 42.01 -6.48
C ASN A 183 1.29 41.70 -7.97
N ILE A 184 1.19 40.43 -8.33
CA ILE A 184 0.85 40.03 -9.70
C ILE A 184 -0.66 39.93 -9.75
N PHE A 185 -1.28 40.98 -10.29
CA PHE A 185 -2.67 40.99 -10.69
C PHE A 185 -2.79 40.07 -11.91
N ILE A 186 -3.41 38.91 -11.73
CA ILE A 186 -3.87 38.07 -12.85
C ILE A 186 -5.36 38.33 -12.94
N GLU A 187 -5.76 39.20 -13.85
CA GLU A 187 -7.16 39.30 -14.30
C GLU A 187 -7.51 37.99 -15.01
N LYS A 188 -8.24 37.14 -14.29
CA LYS A 188 -9.13 36.18 -14.90
C LYS A 188 -10.54 36.63 -14.54
N GLU A 189 -11.24 37.14 -15.54
CA GLU A 189 -12.69 37.28 -15.54
C GLU A 189 -13.29 35.90 -15.20
N PHE A 190 -13.81 35.77 -13.99
CA PHE A 190 -14.67 34.69 -13.57
C PHE A 190 -15.92 35.36 -13.03
N GLU A 191 -17.04 35.07 -13.69
CA GLU A 191 -18.37 35.58 -13.36
C GLU A 191 -18.75 35.21 -11.91
N ASP A 192 -19.45 36.16 -11.29
CA ASP A 192 -19.62 36.32 -9.85
C ASP A 192 -20.42 35.18 -9.18
N GLU A 193 -19.75 34.38 -8.37
CA GLU A 193 -20.35 33.81 -7.16
C GLU A 193 -19.71 34.50 -5.95
N GLU A 194 -20.46 35.39 -5.28
CA GLU A 194 -20.06 36.07 -4.04
C GLU A 194 -19.78 35.06 -2.91
N TYR A 195 -18.57 34.49 -2.88
CA TYR A 195 -18.08 33.75 -1.73
C TYR A 195 -17.61 34.74 -0.66
N PHE A 196 -18.41 34.86 0.40
CA PHE A 196 -18.03 35.58 1.62
C PHE A 196 -16.80 34.92 2.26
N VAL A 197 -15.60 35.42 1.95
CA VAL A 197 -14.36 35.00 2.60
C VAL A 197 -14.28 35.72 3.94
N GLU A 198 -14.64 35.02 5.03
CA GLU A 198 -14.44 35.56 6.38
C GLU A 198 -12.96 35.97 6.57
N PRO A 199 -12.67 37.24 6.91
CA PRO A 199 -11.31 37.70 7.12
C PRO A 199 -10.71 36.90 8.28
N LYS A 200 -9.58 36.24 8.02
CA LYS A 200 -8.82 35.52 9.06
C LYS A 200 -8.31 36.53 10.08
N ILE A 201 -9.07 36.75 11.15
CA ILE A 201 -8.64 37.54 12.30
C ILE A 201 -7.36 36.86 12.83
N GLN A 202 -6.21 37.48 12.61
CA GLN A 202 -4.95 37.04 13.22
C GLN A 202 -5.06 37.28 14.72
N THR A 203 -5.38 36.23 15.47
CA THR A 203 -5.39 36.29 16.92
C THR A 203 -3.94 36.47 17.41
N THR A 204 -3.61 37.69 17.86
CA THR A 204 -2.35 37.97 18.54
C THR A 204 -2.45 37.52 19.99
N PHE A 205 -1.44 36.80 20.48
CA PHE A 205 -1.35 36.40 21.88
C PHE A 205 -0.61 37.47 22.67
N LEU A 206 -1.17 37.92 23.79
CA LEU A 206 -0.57 38.94 24.65
C LEU A 206 -0.03 38.28 25.92
N CYS A 207 1.12 38.75 26.40
CA CYS A 207 1.56 38.43 27.75
C CYS A 207 0.95 39.44 28.72
N ASP A 208 0.14 38.99 29.67
CA ASP A 208 -0.58 39.88 30.60
C ASP A 208 0.36 40.70 31.48
N PHE A 209 1.55 40.17 31.75
CA PHE A 209 2.51 40.82 32.64
C PHE A 209 3.35 41.91 31.95
N CYS A 210 3.78 41.71 30.70
CA CYS A 210 4.63 42.69 30.00
C CYS A 210 3.99 43.31 28.75
N SER A 211 2.74 42.97 28.47
CA SER A 211 1.91 43.43 27.35
C SER A 211 2.51 43.20 25.95
N LYS A 212 3.57 42.38 25.82
CA LYS A 212 4.18 42.04 24.53
C LYS A 212 3.26 41.13 23.72
N LYS A 213 3.22 41.37 22.41
CA LYS A 213 2.39 40.64 21.44
C LYS A 213 3.20 39.54 20.74
N TYR A 214 2.58 38.38 20.55
CA TYR A 214 3.17 37.20 19.93
C TYR A 214 2.26 36.66 18.81
N LYS A 215 2.87 36.14 17.73
CA LYS A 215 2.16 35.62 16.55
C LYS A 215 1.66 34.18 16.74
N SER A 216 2.13 33.49 17.79
CA SER A 216 1.72 32.12 18.10
C SER A 216 1.80 31.83 19.59
N LYS A 217 0.99 30.87 20.05
CA LYS A 217 1.03 30.36 21.44
C LYS A 217 2.41 29.85 21.85
N ASN A 218 3.13 29.19 20.94
CA ASN A 218 4.50 28.70 21.21
C ASN A 218 5.51 29.84 21.45
N GLN A 219 5.36 30.96 20.74
CA GLN A 219 6.20 32.14 21.01
C GLN A 219 5.92 32.74 22.39
N LEU A 220 4.66 32.77 22.81
CA LEU A 220 4.28 33.21 24.16
C LEU A 220 4.78 32.23 25.24
N LEU A 221 4.71 30.92 25.02
CA LEU A 221 5.30 29.92 25.92
C LEU A 221 6.83 30.07 26.06
N ASN A 222 7.53 30.28 24.95
CA ASN A 222 8.97 30.54 24.98
C ASN A 222 9.30 31.85 25.69
N HIS A 223 8.44 32.86 25.56
CA HIS A 223 8.58 34.10 26.30
C HIS A 223 8.43 33.88 27.81
N PHE A 224 7.42 33.14 28.25
CA PHE A 224 7.22 32.81 29.66
C PHE A 224 8.44 32.11 30.27
N ARG A 225 9.11 31.25 29.52
CA ARG A 225 10.34 30.55 29.95
C ARG A 225 11.62 31.38 29.84
N SER A 226 11.56 32.59 29.29
CA SER A 226 12.75 33.39 29.06
C SER A 226 13.27 34.02 30.36
N LYS A 227 14.60 34.02 30.55
CA LYS A 227 15.25 34.59 31.75
C LYS A 227 14.82 36.04 32.01
N LYS A 228 14.74 36.85 30.95
CA LYS A 228 14.29 38.25 31.03
C LYS A 228 12.86 38.40 31.55
N HIS A 229 11.98 37.48 31.19
CA HIS A 229 10.60 37.51 31.68
C HIS A 229 10.53 37.08 33.15
N LEU A 230 11.24 36.01 33.51
CA LEU A 230 11.36 35.53 34.89
C LEU A 230 11.90 36.62 35.83
N GLU A 231 12.97 37.31 35.43
CA GLU A 231 13.52 38.46 36.14
C GLU A 231 12.48 39.58 36.29
N GLY A 232 11.77 39.92 35.21
CA GLY A 232 10.69 40.91 35.26
C GLY A 232 9.58 40.55 36.27
N VAL A 233 9.14 39.29 36.26
CA VAL A 233 8.10 38.78 37.18
C VAL A 233 8.59 38.75 38.62
N SER A 234 9.87 38.48 38.86
CA SER A 234 10.45 38.41 40.21
C SER A 234 10.36 39.72 41.00
N TYR A 235 10.26 40.87 40.32
CA TYR A 235 10.04 42.16 40.98
C TYR A 235 8.64 42.33 41.55
N HIS A 236 7.67 41.56 41.06
CA HIS A 236 6.25 41.73 41.38
C HIS A 236 5.63 40.49 42.04
N ASN A 237 6.33 39.35 42.05
CA ASN A 237 5.84 38.10 42.63
C ASN A 237 6.97 37.40 43.41
N THR A 238 6.68 36.99 44.64
CA THR A 238 7.63 36.32 45.55
C THR A 238 8.02 34.92 45.07
N GLU A 239 7.17 34.27 44.28
CA GLU A 239 7.42 32.95 43.70
C GLU A 239 7.23 32.99 42.16
N PRO A 240 8.13 33.67 41.43
CA PRO A 240 7.94 33.96 40.01
C PRO A 240 7.86 32.70 39.15
N THR A 241 8.57 31.63 39.53
CA THR A 241 8.55 30.34 38.84
C THR A 241 7.19 29.67 38.92
N LYS A 242 6.58 29.59 40.11
CA LYS A 242 5.24 28.97 40.27
C LYS A 242 4.16 29.75 39.53
N PHE A 243 4.28 31.08 39.55
CA PHE A 243 3.37 31.96 38.80
C PHE A 243 3.46 31.69 37.29
N ILE A 244 4.68 31.64 36.73
CA ILE A 244 4.89 31.34 35.30
C ILE A 244 4.43 29.93 34.94
N ASP A 245 4.69 28.93 35.77
CA ASP A 245 4.27 27.55 35.52
C ASP A 245 2.74 27.41 35.53
N SER A 246 2.04 28.18 36.37
CA SER A 246 0.58 28.27 36.38
C SER A 246 0.05 28.84 35.05
N GLN A 247 0.61 29.96 34.59
CA GLN A 247 0.27 30.60 33.31
C GLN A 247 0.52 29.69 32.10
N ILE A 248 1.64 28.95 32.11
CA ILE A 248 1.95 27.95 31.08
C ILE A 248 0.91 26.83 31.09
N SER A 249 0.56 26.32 32.27
CA SER A 249 -0.39 25.22 32.42
C SER A 249 -1.80 25.59 31.94
N GLU A 250 -2.26 26.81 32.24
CA GLU A 250 -3.53 27.34 31.77
C GLU A 250 -3.56 27.46 30.23
N LEU A 251 -2.50 28.03 29.64
CA LEU A 251 -2.40 28.20 28.20
C LEU A 251 -2.32 26.87 27.44
N MET A 252 -1.71 25.84 28.03
CA MET A 252 -1.69 24.47 27.49
C MET A 252 -3.09 23.83 27.51
N LYS A 253 -3.85 23.97 28.61
CA LYS A 253 -5.24 23.49 28.69
C LYS A 253 -6.13 24.12 27.62
N GLU A 254 -5.96 25.42 27.35
CA GLU A 254 -6.69 26.07 26.27
C GLU A 254 -6.33 25.51 24.88
N MET A 255 -5.06 25.16 24.64
CA MET A 255 -4.63 24.56 23.39
C MET A 255 -5.30 23.22 23.16
N GLU A 256 -5.32 22.37 24.18
CA GLU A 256 -5.99 21.07 24.16
C GLU A 256 -7.49 21.23 23.88
N ASN A 257 -8.17 22.14 24.58
CA ASN A 257 -9.58 22.44 24.36
C ASN A 257 -9.86 22.94 22.94
N SER A 258 -8.99 23.79 22.38
CA SER A 258 -9.14 24.27 21.00
C SER A 258 -8.95 23.16 19.96
N ASN A 259 -8.05 22.21 20.22
CA ASN A 259 -7.81 21.05 19.36
C ASN A 259 -8.98 20.06 19.43
N LEU A 260 -9.57 19.85 20.61
CA LEU A 260 -10.78 19.06 20.81
C LEU A 260 -11.98 19.66 20.07
N LYS A 261 -12.17 20.98 20.13
CA LYS A 261 -13.23 21.68 19.37
C LYS A 261 -13.04 21.52 17.86
N LYS A 262 -11.81 21.70 17.36
CA LYS A 262 -11.48 21.52 15.92
C LYS A 262 -11.67 20.08 15.45
N SER A 263 -11.31 19.08 16.27
CA SER A 263 -11.48 17.68 15.91
C SER A 263 -12.96 17.27 15.89
N LYS A 264 -13.77 17.78 16.84
CA LYS A 264 -15.22 17.60 16.86
C LYS A 264 -15.89 18.25 15.64
N ALA A 265 -15.60 19.50 15.34
CA ALA A 265 -16.17 20.21 14.17
C ALA A 265 -15.81 19.53 12.83
N LYS A 266 -14.56 19.05 12.68
CA LYS A 266 -14.16 18.27 11.49
C LYS A 266 -14.92 16.95 11.39
N LYS A 267 -15.16 16.26 12.51
CA LYS A 267 -15.91 15.01 12.55
C LYS A 267 -17.38 15.23 12.21
N ASP A 268 -17.98 16.29 12.73
CA ASP A 268 -19.40 16.60 12.51
C ASP A 268 -19.64 17.05 11.05
N LYS A 269 -18.77 17.92 10.51
CA LYS A 269 -18.80 18.29 9.08
C LYS A 269 -18.65 17.07 8.16
N PHE A 270 -17.70 16.19 8.49
CA PHE A 270 -17.48 14.97 7.71
C PHE A 270 -18.67 13.99 7.79
N ASN A 271 -19.26 13.81 8.97
CA ASN A 271 -20.45 12.96 9.12
C ASN A 271 -21.64 13.53 8.33
N PHE A 272 -21.78 14.86 8.29
CA PHE A 272 -22.83 15.53 7.52
C PHE A 272 -22.65 15.31 6.02
N GLU A 273 -21.46 15.59 5.47
CA GLU A 273 -21.13 15.35 4.06
C GLU A 273 -21.29 13.87 3.67
N PHE A 274 -20.84 12.95 4.53
CA PHE A 274 -20.98 11.51 4.30
C PHE A 274 -22.45 11.04 4.32
N THR A 275 -23.27 11.63 5.18
CA THR A 275 -24.71 11.30 5.24
C THR A 275 -25.45 11.85 4.01
N GLN A 276 -25.05 13.02 3.49
CA GLN A 276 -25.58 13.53 2.24
C GLN A 276 -25.17 12.65 1.05
N GLU A 277 -23.90 12.22 1.00
CA GLU A 277 -23.41 11.35 -0.07
C GLU A 277 -24.15 9.99 -0.08
N ILE A 278 -24.42 9.38 1.09
CA ILE A 278 -25.21 8.15 1.17
C ILE A 278 -26.68 8.37 0.77
N LYS A 279 -27.30 9.47 1.20
CA LYS A 279 -28.70 9.77 0.83
C LYS A 279 -28.88 10.03 -0.66
N SER A 280 -27.81 10.42 -1.37
CA SER A 280 -27.84 10.62 -2.82
C SER A 280 -27.71 9.34 -3.66
N PHE A 281 -27.37 8.20 -3.05
CA PHE A 281 -27.45 6.90 -3.70
C PHE A 281 -28.82 6.29 -3.40
N SER A 282 -29.74 6.32 -4.37
CA SER A 282 -31.06 5.72 -4.22
C SER A 282 -30.95 4.19 -4.23
N ASN A 283 -31.96 3.51 -3.67
CA ASN A 283 -32.07 2.05 -3.83
C ASN A 283 -32.32 1.67 -5.30
N ASP A 284 -32.86 2.59 -6.10
CA ASP A 284 -33.18 2.39 -7.51
C ASP A 284 -31.91 2.21 -8.36
N ASP A 285 -30.83 2.95 -8.05
CA ASP A 285 -29.53 2.79 -8.72
C ASP A 285 -28.94 1.38 -8.52
N HIS A 286 -29.21 0.77 -7.35
CA HIS A 286 -28.73 -0.56 -7.03
C HIS A 286 -29.48 -1.66 -7.77
N GLU A 287 -30.79 -1.48 -7.98
CA GLU A 287 -31.66 -2.43 -8.70
C GLU A 287 -31.40 -2.37 -10.21
N GLU A 288 -31.19 -1.18 -10.77
CA GLU A 288 -30.85 -0.97 -12.18
C GLU A 288 -29.54 -1.68 -12.56
N ILE A 289 -28.50 -1.50 -11.75
CA ILE A 289 -27.20 -2.17 -11.95
C ILE A 289 -27.35 -3.70 -11.85
N ARG A 290 -28.22 -4.18 -10.96
CA ARG A 290 -28.46 -5.62 -10.79
C ARG A 290 -29.17 -6.22 -12.00
N SER A 291 -30.12 -5.49 -12.58
CA SER A 291 -30.78 -5.87 -13.84
C SER A 291 -29.77 -5.94 -15.00
N GLU A 292 -28.92 -4.92 -15.16
CA GLU A 292 -27.92 -4.88 -16.25
C GLU A 292 -26.91 -6.05 -16.18
N ILE A 293 -26.55 -6.50 -14.97
CA ILE A 293 -25.68 -7.67 -14.77
C ILE A 293 -26.39 -8.95 -15.22
N TYR A 294 -27.66 -9.13 -14.86
CA TYR A 294 -28.45 -10.29 -15.28
C TYR A 294 -28.60 -10.35 -16.81
N ASP A 295 -28.88 -9.21 -17.44
CA ASP A 295 -29.04 -9.12 -18.89
C ASP A 295 -27.73 -9.43 -19.61
N THR A 296 -26.59 -8.97 -19.09
CA THR A 296 -25.28 -9.28 -19.68
C THR A 296 -24.85 -10.73 -19.49
N GLU A 297 -25.20 -11.39 -18.38
CA GLU A 297 -24.94 -12.82 -18.17
C GLU A 297 -25.83 -13.71 -19.06
N SER A 298 -27.10 -13.32 -19.22
CA SER A 298 -28.03 -13.96 -20.16
C SER A 298 -27.51 -13.86 -21.60
N PHE A 299 -27.08 -12.66 -22.02
CA PHE A 299 -26.54 -12.41 -23.35
C PHE A 299 -25.27 -13.23 -23.63
N LYS A 300 -24.32 -13.29 -22.69
CA LYS A 300 -23.11 -14.13 -22.81
C LYS A 300 -23.44 -15.62 -22.99
N SER A 301 -24.47 -16.11 -22.30
CA SER A 301 -24.90 -17.50 -22.38
C SER A 301 -25.46 -17.83 -23.77
N SER A 302 -26.26 -16.94 -24.36
CA SER A 302 -26.78 -17.08 -25.72
C SER A 302 -25.67 -17.08 -26.78
N ILE A 303 -24.67 -16.20 -26.65
CA ILE A 303 -23.52 -16.14 -27.55
C ILE A 303 -22.70 -17.43 -27.49
N ASN A 304 -22.47 -17.97 -26.30
CA ASN A 304 -21.68 -19.20 -26.15
C ASN A 304 -22.39 -20.41 -26.81
N ARG A 305 -23.73 -20.46 -26.78
CA ARG A 305 -24.51 -21.47 -27.50
C ARG A 305 -24.38 -21.32 -29.02
N ASN A 306 -24.52 -20.09 -29.53
CA ASN A 306 -24.40 -19.82 -30.96
C ASN A 306 -22.96 -20.08 -31.47
N SER A 307 -21.94 -19.71 -30.70
CA SER A 307 -20.53 -19.97 -31.06
C SER A 307 -20.24 -21.48 -31.16
N LYS A 308 -20.76 -22.30 -30.24
CA LYS A 308 -20.63 -23.76 -30.32
C LYS A 308 -21.32 -24.34 -31.56
N HIS A 309 -22.50 -23.83 -31.90
CA HIS A 309 -23.23 -24.26 -33.09
C HIS A 309 -22.48 -23.90 -34.39
N MET A 310 -21.95 -22.68 -34.48
CA MET A 310 -21.16 -22.22 -35.64
C MET A 310 -19.87 -23.01 -35.80
N ASN A 311 -19.14 -23.26 -34.71
CA ASN A 311 -17.92 -24.07 -34.75
C ASN A 311 -18.19 -25.51 -35.20
N LYS A 312 -19.32 -26.10 -34.77
CA LYS A 312 -19.75 -27.43 -35.24
C LYS A 312 -20.04 -27.42 -36.74
N LYS A 313 -20.80 -26.44 -37.23
CA LYS A 313 -21.11 -26.29 -38.67
C LYS A 313 -19.86 -26.12 -39.52
N VAL A 314 -18.87 -25.35 -39.03
CA VAL A 314 -17.56 -25.19 -39.70
C VAL A 314 -16.79 -26.51 -39.75
N GLU A 315 -16.82 -27.31 -38.68
CA GLU A 315 -16.12 -28.59 -38.65
C GLU A 315 -16.79 -29.62 -39.57
N ASP A 316 -18.13 -29.67 -39.59
CA ASP A 316 -18.90 -30.51 -40.51
C ASP A 316 -18.59 -30.15 -41.99
N LEU A 317 -18.45 -28.86 -42.31
CA LEU A 317 -18.06 -28.40 -43.66
C LEU A 317 -16.61 -28.74 -44.03
N LYS A 318 -15.69 -28.84 -43.06
CA LYS A 318 -14.31 -29.28 -43.33
C LYS A 318 -14.24 -30.77 -43.62
N ILE A 319 -15.09 -31.58 -42.98
CA ILE A 319 -15.15 -33.03 -43.22
C ILE A 319 -15.59 -33.30 -44.65
N LEU A 320 -16.60 -32.58 -45.15
CA LEU A 320 -17.09 -32.70 -46.53
C LEU A 320 -16.06 -32.33 -47.60
N LYS A 321 -15.06 -31.48 -47.28
CA LYS A 321 -13.99 -31.11 -48.23
C LYS A 321 -12.94 -32.20 -48.45
N ASN A 322 -12.90 -33.24 -47.62
CA ASN A 322 -11.88 -34.30 -47.68
C ASN A 322 -12.36 -35.57 -48.40
N GLU A 323 -13.58 -35.61 -48.93
CA GLU A 323 -14.06 -36.77 -49.70
C GLU A 323 -13.60 -36.70 -51.17
N PRO A 324 -12.87 -37.72 -51.68
CA PRO A 324 -12.38 -37.72 -53.04
C PRO A 324 -13.49 -38.19 -53.98
N LYS A 325 -14.21 -37.25 -54.62
CA LYS A 325 -14.92 -37.35 -55.93
C LYS A 325 -16.05 -36.29 -56.09
N VAL A 326 -15.81 -35.03 -55.77
CA VAL A 326 -16.78 -33.96 -56.07
C VAL A 326 -16.27 -33.10 -57.23
N SER A 327 -17.14 -32.89 -58.22
CA SER A 327 -16.82 -32.16 -59.45
C SER A 327 -16.51 -30.68 -59.17
N ASN A 328 -15.53 -30.11 -59.87
CA ASN A 328 -14.96 -28.78 -59.60
C ASN A 328 -15.92 -27.59 -59.81
N ASN A 329 -17.16 -27.81 -60.25
CA ASN A 329 -18.10 -26.72 -60.57
C ASN A 329 -18.98 -26.29 -59.38
N ASP A 330 -19.12 -27.11 -58.33
CA ASP A 330 -19.98 -26.79 -57.15
C ASP A 330 -19.22 -26.11 -56.00
N ILE A 331 -17.89 -25.95 -56.11
CA ILE A 331 -17.04 -25.46 -55.00
C ILE A 331 -17.07 -23.92 -54.88
N LYS A 332 -17.45 -23.20 -55.95
CA LYS A 332 -17.39 -21.72 -55.97
C LYS A 332 -18.46 -21.03 -55.10
N ASP A 333 -19.62 -21.64 -54.86
CA ASP A 333 -20.67 -21.02 -54.02
C ASP A 333 -20.42 -21.15 -52.52
N SER A 334 -19.74 -22.21 -52.07
CA SER A 334 -19.44 -22.44 -50.64
C SER A 334 -18.44 -21.45 -50.02
N GLY A 335 -17.68 -20.72 -50.85
CA GLY A 335 -16.71 -19.73 -50.40
C GLY A 335 -17.37 -18.46 -49.86
N THR A 336 -18.48 -18.04 -50.48
CA THR A 336 -19.18 -16.80 -50.16
C THR A 336 -19.89 -16.90 -48.81
N GLU A 337 -20.54 -18.03 -48.53
CA GLU A 337 -21.20 -18.26 -47.22
C GLU A 337 -20.21 -18.25 -46.05
N ILE A 338 -18.99 -18.79 -46.25
CA ILE A 338 -17.96 -18.81 -45.19
C ILE A 338 -17.42 -17.39 -44.93
N SER A 339 -17.30 -16.54 -45.96
CA SER A 339 -16.91 -15.15 -45.76
C SER A 339 -17.96 -14.34 -45.00
N GLU A 340 -19.25 -14.50 -45.35
CA GLU A 340 -20.35 -13.79 -44.68
C GLU A 340 -20.47 -14.18 -43.20
N MET A 341 -20.36 -15.48 -42.89
CA MET A 341 -20.38 -15.97 -41.51
C MET A 341 -19.20 -15.45 -40.66
N ASN A 342 -18.04 -15.21 -41.28
CA ASN A 342 -16.88 -14.67 -40.58
C ASN A 342 -17.04 -13.18 -40.27
N ASP A 343 -17.65 -12.40 -41.17
CA ASP A 343 -17.87 -10.98 -40.94
C ASP A 343 -18.99 -10.74 -39.93
N GLU A 344 -20.04 -11.57 -39.92
CA GLU A 344 -21.06 -11.56 -38.87
C GLU A 344 -20.46 -11.90 -37.49
N SER A 345 -19.55 -12.89 -37.44
CA SER A 345 -18.84 -13.26 -36.20
C SER A 345 -17.97 -12.11 -35.65
N LYS A 346 -17.29 -11.36 -36.52
CA LYS A 346 -16.50 -10.19 -36.11
C LYS A 346 -17.39 -9.09 -35.53
N ASN A 347 -18.54 -8.81 -36.16
CA ASN A 347 -19.45 -7.76 -35.72
C ASN A 347 -20.05 -8.06 -34.33
N ILE A 348 -20.46 -9.32 -34.11
CA ILE A 348 -20.95 -9.81 -32.81
C ILE A 348 -19.85 -9.65 -31.73
N LYS A 349 -18.59 -9.98 -32.07
CA LYS A 349 -17.46 -9.85 -31.13
C LYS A 349 -17.22 -8.40 -30.72
N SER A 350 -17.28 -7.45 -31.65
CA SER A 350 -17.13 -6.02 -31.33
C SER A 350 -18.26 -5.47 -30.45
N GLU A 351 -19.51 -5.90 -30.66
CA GLU A 351 -20.64 -5.47 -29.84
C GLU A 351 -20.51 -5.96 -28.39
N ILE A 352 -20.06 -7.20 -28.21
CA ILE A 352 -19.80 -7.79 -26.87
C ILE A 352 -18.71 -7.02 -26.15
N GLU A 353 -17.62 -6.70 -26.83
CA GLU A 353 -16.48 -5.99 -26.25
C GLU A 353 -16.88 -4.59 -25.79
N SER A 354 -17.73 -3.90 -26.56
CA SER A 354 -18.32 -2.61 -26.17
C SER A 354 -19.14 -2.71 -24.89
N LYS A 355 -20.10 -3.65 -24.81
CA LYS A 355 -20.97 -3.86 -23.64
C LYS A 355 -20.18 -4.27 -22.38
N VAL A 356 -19.15 -5.11 -22.53
CA VAL A 356 -18.28 -5.53 -21.41
C VAL A 356 -17.47 -4.34 -20.87
N ASN A 357 -16.98 -3.46 -21.75
CA ASN A 357 -16.24 -2.27 -21.36
C ASN A 357 -17.12 -1.26 -20.62
N GLU A 358 -18.38 -1.12 -21.00
CA GLU A 358 -19.35 -0.26 -20.31
C GLU A 358 -19.65 -0.76 -18.89
N VAL A 359 -19.97 -2.04 -18.73
CA VAL A 359 -20.20 -2.66 -17.41
C VAL A 359 -18.95 -2.55 -16.52
N SER A 360 -17.75 -2.74 -17.10
CA SER A 360 -16.48 -2.60 -16.37
C SER A 360 -16.29 -1.17 -15.82
N LYS A 361 -16.63 -0.14 -16.60
CA LYS A 361 -16.58 1.27 -16.15
C LYS A 361 -17.55 1.52 -15.00
N LYS A 362 -18.80 1.05 -15.09
CA LYS A 362 -19.81 1.17 -14.02
C LYS A 362 -19.35 0.45 -12.74
N MET A 363 -18.82 -0.78 -12.87
CA MET A 363 -18.27 -1.55 -11.73
C MET A 363 -17.08 -0.86 -11.05
N LYS A 364 -16.14 -0.29 -11.81
CA LYS A 364 -15.00 0.46 -11.25
C LYS A 364 -15.46 1.66 -10.43
N LYS A 365 -16.50 2.38 -10.89
CA LYS A 365 -17.11 3.48 -10.14
C LYS A 365 -17.65 3.00 -8.79
N ILE A 366 -18.40 1.89 -8.76
CA ILE A 366 -18.95 1.28 -7.54
C ILE A 366 -17.85 0.78 -6.58
N VAL A 367 -16.82 0.10 -7.11
CA VAL A 367 -15.70 -0.39 -6.30
C VAL A 367 -14.92 0.77 -5.68
N SER A 368 -14.76 1.89 -6.40
CA SER A 368 -14.12 3.10 -5.85
C SER A 368 -14.92 3.70 -4.67
N VAL A 369 -16.25 3.64 -4.71
CA VAL A 369 -17.13 4.07 -3.61
C VAL A 369 -17.05 3.07 -2.44
N LYS A 370 -17.16 1.76 -2.69
CA LYS A 370 -17.08 0.73 -1.64
C LYS A 370 -15.70 0.64 -0.96
N THR A 371 -14.61 0.89 -1.69
CA THR A 371 -13.25 0.91 -1.11
C THR A 371 -13.01 2.13 -0.25
N LYS A 372 -13.55 3.31 -0.62
CA LYS A 372 -13.62 4.47 0.27
C LYS A 372 -14.39 4.15 1.56
N VAL A 373 -15.51 3.42 1.48
CA VAL A 373 -16.31 3.01 2.65
C VAL A 373 -15.58 1.97 3.54
N LYS A 374 -14.94 0.95 2.95
CA LYS A 374 -14.22 -0.10 3.71
C LYS A 374 -12.95 0.40 4.39
N GLY A 375 -12.19 1.32 3.77
CA GLY A 375 -11.06 1.99 4.41
C GLY A 375 -11.49 2.78 5.65
N LYS A 376 -12.62 3.49 5.54
CA LYS A 376 -13.17 4.36 6.60
C LYS A 376 -13.79 3.57 7.76
N ASN A 377 -14.43 2.43 7.52
CA ASN A 377 -14.94 1.55 8.61
C ASN A 377 -13.82 0.96 9.46
N LYS A 378 -12.64 0.68 8.87
CA LYS A 378 -11.45 0.27 9.64
C LYS A 378 -10.91 1.43 10.49
N GLU A 379 -10.88 2.64 9.95
CA GLU A 379 -10.43 3.84 10.65
C GLU A 379 -11.36 4.21 11.82
N VAL A 380 -12.68 4.10 11.66
CA VAL A 380 -13.66 4.26 12.75
C VAL A 380 -13.51 3.17 13.83
N LYS A 381 -13.19 1.93 13.44
CA LYS A 381 -12.95 0.83 14.39
C LYS A 381 -11.65 1.01 15.18
N ILE A 382 -10.61 1.56 14.54
CA ILE A 382 -9.35 1.95 15.19
C ILE A 382 -9.57 3.14 16.13
N LEU A 383 -10.30 4.19 15.69
CA LEU A 383 -10.63 5.35 16.52
C LEU A 383 -11.51 4.98 17.73
N ARG A 384 -12.41 3.99 17.60
CA ARG A 384 -13.18 3.45 18.74
C ARG A 384 -12.28 2.67 19.71
N LYS A 385 -11.26 1.94 19.22
CA LYS A 385 -10.28 1.28 20.08
C LYS A 385 -9.38 2.29 20.80
N ILE A 386 -8.94 3.35 20.11
CA ILE A 386 -8.14 4.43 20.70
C ILE A 386 -8.94 5.19 21.76
N LYS A 387 -10.20 5.53 21.49
CA LYS A 387 -11.08 6.14 22.50
C LYS A 387 -11.38 5.24 23.69
N LYS A 388 -11.42 3.92 23.49
CA LYS A 388 -11.57 2.96 24.58
C LYS A 388 -10.30 2.93 25.44
N SER A 389 -9.11 2.90 24.83
CA SER A 389 -7.84 2.95 25.57
C SER A 389 -7.52 4.31 26.19
N GLU A 390 -8.05 5.42 25.68
CA GLU A 390 -7.88 6.76 26.28
C GLU A 390 -8.79 6.96 27.50
N ASN A 391 -10.00 6.36 27.51
CA ASN A 391 -10.84 6.32 28.70
C ASN A 391 -10.28 5.38 29.79
N ASP A 392 -9.52 4.35 29.41
CA ASP A 392 -8.89 3.42 30.37
C ASP A 392 -7.62 4.01 31.03
N HIS A 393 -7.16 5.20 30.63
CA HIS A 393 -5.89 5.79 31.09
C HIS A 393 -6.02 7.06 31.95
N ILE A 394 -7.24 7.51 32.25
CA ILE A 394 -7.54 8.58 33.22
C ILE A 394 -8.42 8.01 34.34
N GLU A 395 -7.94 6.97 35.00
CA GLU A 395 -8.35 6.67 36.37
C GLU A 395 -7.07 6.65 37.19
N GLN A 396 -7.04 7.44 38.27
CA GLN A 396 -6.01 7.29 39.30
C GLN A 396 -5.91 5.81 39.68
N PRO A 397 -4.72 5.26 39.96
CA PRO A 397 -4.58 3.85 40.32
C PRO A 397 -5.45 3.57 41.55
N GLN A 398 -6.63 2.99 41.32
CA GLN A 398 -7.53 2.59 42.40
C GLN A 398 -6.90 1.35 43.02
N PHE A 399 -6.14 1.58 44.08
CA PHE A 399 -5.66 0.54 44.96
C PHE A 399 -6.86 -0.29 45.43
N LEU A 400 -6.87 -1.58 45.10
CA LEU A 400 -7.97 -2.49 45.45
C LEU A 400 -7.64 -3.16 46.78
N VAL A 401 -8.55 -3.12 47.75
CA VAL A 401 -8.32 -3.69 49.08
C VAL A 401 -9.12 -4.97 49.24
N CYS A 402 -8.48 -6.07 49.67
CA CYS A 402 -9.19 -7.31 50.01
C CYS A 402 -10.04 -7.09 51.26
N ARG A 403 -11.37 -7.26 51.16
CA ARG A 403 -12.27 -6.99 52.29
C ARG A 403 -12.12 -7.94 53.48
N ILE A 404 -11.45 -9.08 53.31
CA ILE A 404 -11.30 -10.09 54.37
C ILE A 404 -10.04 -9.82 55.20
N CYS A 405 -8.93 -9.46 54.56
CA CYS A 405 -7.63 -9.26 55.24
C CYS A 405 -7.10 -7.82 55.18
N ASN A 406 -7.80 -6.92 54.50
CA ASN A 406 -7.44 -5.52 54.26
C ASN A 406 -6.09 -5.27 53.57
N ILE A 407 -5.53 -6.26 52.87
CA ILE A 407 -4.30 -6.08 52.05
C ILE A 407 -4.64 -5.32 50.77
N ILE A 408 -3.74 -4.41 50.38
CA ILE A 408 -3.87 -3.54 49.21
C ILE A 408 -3.18 -4.17 47.99
N PHE A 409 -3.86 -4.19 46.85
CA PHE A 409 -3.40 -4.79 45.60
C PHE A 409 -3.31 -3.74 44.47
N PRO A 410 -2.23 -3.79 43.66
CA PRO A 410 -2.03 -2.88 42.54
C PRO A 410 -2.88 -3.26 41.32
N SER A 411 -3.38 -4.51 41.25
CA SER A 411 -4.23 -4.96 40.15
C SER A 411 -5.35 -5.89 40.62
N ARG A 412 -6.44 -5.93 39.85
CA ARG A 412 -7.57 -6.86 40.08
C ARG A 412 -7.15 -8.32 39.97
N LYS A 413 -6.15 -8.63 39.14
CA LYS A 413 -5.64 -10.00 38.96
C LYS A 413 -4.96 -10.49 40.24
N ASP A 414 -4.16 -9.64 40.88
CA ASP A 414 -3.46 -9.99 42.12
C ASP A 414 -4.44 -10.18 43.29
N LEU A 415 -5.47 -9.32 43.37
CA LEU A 415 -6.56 -9.49 44.34
C LEU A 415 -7.29 -10.83 44.15
N LEU A 416 -7.62 -11.21 42.92
CA LEU A 416 -8.31 -12.47 42.64
C LEU A 416 -7.45 -13.70 42.96
N GLN A 417 -6.15 -13.65 42.66
CA GLN A 417 -5.22 -14.71 43.00
C GLN A 417 -5.01 -14.85 44.51
N HIS A 418 -5.00 -13.73 45.24
CA HIS A 418 -4.98 -13.72 46.69
C HIS A 418 -6.25 -14.33 47.30
N VAL A 419 -7.44 -13.94 46.82
CA VAL A 419 -8.71 -14.46 47.33
C VAL A 419 -8.82 -15.97 47.10
N THR A 420 -8.41 -16.44 45.93
CA THR A 420 -8.46 -17.87 45.59
C THR A 420 -7.43 -18.72 46.33
N SER A 421 -6.28 -18.17 46.71
CA SER A 421 -5.23 -18.91 47.42
C SER A 421 -5.41 -18.96 48.94
N ILE A 422 -5.96 -17.91 49.55
CA ILE A 422 -6.06 -17.82 51.02
C ILE A 422 -7.46 -18.19 51.52
N HIS A 423 -8.53 -17.83 50.80
CA HIS A 423 -9.90 -18.01 51.30
C HIS A 423 -10.58 -19.30 50.85
N ASN A 424 -10.16 -19.89 49.73
CA ASN A 424 -10.71 -21.19 49.31
C ASN A 424 -10.14 -22.36 50.13
N SER A 425 -8.98 -22.20 50.75
CA SER A 425 -8.34 -23.23 51.58
C SER A 425 -9.00 -23.41 52.95
N ASN A 426 -9.80 -22.43 53.39
CA ASN A 426 -10.46 -22.45 54.71
C ASN A 426 -11.92 -22.94 54.67
N ASN A 427 -12.42 -23.30 53.48
CA ASN A 427 -13.76 -23.89 53.29
C ASN A 427 -13.69 -25.39 52.92
N SER A 428 -12.54 -26.04 53.17
CA SER A 428 -12.35 -27.49 53.00
C SER A 428 -12.34 -28.21 54.34
#